data_AF-A0AAV0WGI8-F1
#
_entry.id   AF-A0AAV0WGI8-F1
#
_cell.length_a   1.000
_cell.length_b   1.000
_cell.length_c   1.000
_cell.angle_alpha   90.00
_cell.angle_beta   90.00
_cell.angle_gamma   90.00
#
_symmetry.space_group_name_H-M   'P 1'
#
loop_
_entity.id
_entity.type
_entity.pdbx_description
1 polymer ?
#
loop_
_entity_poly.entity_id
_entity_poly.type
_entity_poly.pdbx_seq_one_letter_code
_entity_poly.pdbx_strand_id
1 'polypeptide(L)'
;MSVNLADTKATTISETFISEIKETYFVRNSENKCPKGKLYSKYFNKMRNLKNHGLVPQGICKKGKNSNNNLTRVSAELDDELIVEEDAVSLISHQKHNDLSWPDVESAWRQTAVYRLKALKNANFSYTEIQTT
;
A
#
# COMPACT_ATOMS: atom_id res chain seq x y z
N MET A 1 -4.46 15.11 0.19
CA MET A 1 -4.88 15.94 1.32
C MET A 1 -4.84 17.36 0.81
N SER A 2 -6.01 18.00 0.69
CA SER A 2 -6.12 19.39 0.29
C SER A 2 -5.70 20.32 1.44
N VAL A 3 -5.40 21.58 1.12
CA VAL A 3 -5.08 22.64 2.09
C VAL A 3 -6.21 22.77 3.12
N ASN A 4 -7.45 22.87 2.66
CA ASN A 4 -8.61 23.00 3.55
C ASN A 4 -8.76 21.80 4.48
N LEU A 5 -8.58 20.58 3.96
CA LEU A 5 -8.66 19.37 4.78
C LEU A 5 -7.58 19.34 5.87
N ALA A 6 -6.35 19.74 5.55
CA ALA A 6 -5.27 19.80 6.51
C ALA A 6 -5.52 20.87 7.59
N ASP A 7 -6.08 22.02 7.20
CA ASP A 7 -6.45 23.10 8.12
C ASP A 7 -7.55 22.66 9.09
N THR A 8 -8.62 22.05 8.59
CA THR A 8 -9.71 21.52 9.44
C THR A 8 -9.17 20.50 10.44
N LYS A 9 -8.30 19.57 10.00
CA LYS A 9 -7.72 18.57 10.91
C LYS A 9 -6.79 19.18 11.95
N ALA A 10 -6.01 20.20 11.59
CA ALA A 10 -5.16 20.90 12.55
C ALA A 10 -6.00 21.62 13.62
N THR A 11 -7.08 22.30 13.21
CA THR A 11 -8.03 22.93 14.13
C THR A 11 -8.65 21.90 15.08
N THR A 12 -9.16 20.78 14.56
CA THR A 12 -9.74 19.72 15.40
C THR A 12 -8.74 19.18 16.43
N ILE A 13 -7.46 19.02 16.05
CA ILE A 13 -6.43 18.55 16.97
C ILE A 13 -6.20 19.56 18.09
N SER A 14 -6.03 20.85 17.78
CA SER A 14 -5.83 21.89 18.81
C SER A 14 -7.06 22.08 19.71
N GLU A 15 -8.26 21.87 19.18
CA GLU A 15 -9.51 21.94 19.97
C GLU A 15 -9.68 20.71 20.88
N THR A 16 -9.25 19.53 20.43
CA THR A 16 -9.36 18.29 21.20
C THR A 16 -8.28 18.20 22.29
N PHE A 17 -7.08 18.68 21.98
CA PHE A 17 -5.91 18.61 22.86
C PHE A 17 -5.43 20.02 23.19
N ILE A 18 -5.83 20.53 24.36
CA ILE A 18 -5.60 21.94 24.77
C ILE A 18 -4.10 22.29 24.82
N SER A 19 -3.22 21.32 25.06
CA SER A 19 -1.77 21.52 25.05
C SER A 19 -1.15 21.62 23.65
N GLU A 20 -1.90 21.26 22.61
CA GLU A 20 -1.42 21.22 21.23
C GLU A 20 -1.67 22.54 20.51
N ILE A 21 -0.66 22.99 19.76
CA ILE A 21 -0.69 24.25 19.03
C ILE A 21 -0.97 23.95 17.55
N LYS A 22 -1.98 24.59 16.97
CA LYS A 22 -2.43 24.37 15.58
C LYS A 22 -1.28 24.50 14.57
N GLU A 23 -0.43 25.50 14.75
CA GLU A 23 0.72 25.82 13.91
C GLU A 23 1.76 24.69 13.86
N THR A 24 1.77 23.80 14.87
CA THR A 24 2.61 22.58 14.84
C THR A 24 2.16 21.62 13.73
N TYR A 25 0.85 21.57 13.47
CA TYR A 25 0.24 20.61 12.55
C TYR A 25 0.06 21.17 11.16
N PHE A 26 -0.33 22.44 11.06
CA PHE A 26 -0.57 23.11 9.80
C PHE A 26 -0.34 24.61 9.89
N VAL A 27 0.50 25.13 9.00
CA VAL A 27 0.65 26.57 8.77
C VAL A 27 0.44 26.84 7.30
N ARG A 28 -0.56 27.67 6.99
CA ARG A 28 -0.76 28.19 5.64
C ARG A 28 0.29 29.28 5.41
N ASN A 29 1.20 29.04 4.48
CA ASN A 29 2.17 30.04 4.09
C ASN A 29 1.51 30.96 3.05
N SER A 30 1.38 32.25 3.36
CA SER A 30 0.85 33.27 2.45
C SER A 30 1.81 33.58 1.30
N GLU A 31 3.11 33.38 1.50
CA GLU A 31 4.16 33.76 0.54
C GLU A 31 4.77 32.55 -0.20
N ASN A 32 4.69 31.34 0.34
CA ASN A 32 5.17 30.12 -0.33
C ASN A 32 4.04 29.18 -0.72
N LYS A 33 4.15 28.58 -1.91
CA LYS A 33 3.14 27.69 -2.52
C LYS A 33 2.83 26.42 -1.72
N CYS A 34 3.64 26.07 -0.73
CA CYS A 34 3.51 24.82 0.04
C CYS A 34 3.23 25.12 1.53
N PRO A 35 2.09 24.66 2.07
CA PRO A 35 1.84 24.67 3.50
C PRO A 35 2.93 23.94 4.30
N LYS A 36 3.11 24.32 5.57
CA LYS A 36 4.05 23.70 6.50
C LYS A 36 3.30 22.97 7.62
N GLY A 37 4.03 22.21 8.44
CA GLY A 37 3.50 21.51 9.62
C GLY A 37 3.54 19.98 9.51
N LYS A 38 3.31 19.30 10.64
CA LYS A 38 3.42 17.83 10.75
C LYS A 38 2.43 17.09 9.84
N LEU A 39 1.19 17.54 9.72
CA LEU A 39 0.16 16.87 8.91
C LEU A 39 0.52 16.91 7.43
N TYR A 40 0.86 18.10 6.94
CA TYR A 40 1.29 18.30 5.56
C TYR A 40 2.55 17.47 5.27
N SER A 41 3.59 17.62 6.09
CA SER A 41 4.86 16.91 5.88
C SER A 41 4.69 15.39 5.85
N LYS A 42 3.94 14.82 6.81
CA LYS A 42 3.68 13.36 6.84
C LYS A 42 2.92 12.89 5.60
N TYR A 43 1.85 13.59 5.22
CA TYR A 43 1.05 13.21 4.05
C TYR A 43 1.88 13.28 2.76
N PHE A 44 2.58 14.39 2.52
CA PHE A 44 3.34 14.58 1.29
C PHE A 44 4.55 13.64 1.20
N ASN A 45 5.25 13.39 2.31
CA ASN A 45 6.33 12.40 2.34
C ASN A 45 5.81 10.99 2.08
N LYS A 46 4.69 10.60 2.70
CA LYS A 46 4.08 9.28 2.45
C LYS A 46 3.63 9.15 1.00
N MET A 47 2.97 10.17 0.46
CA MET A 47 2.52 10.16 -0.93
C MET A 47 3.70 10.10 -1.92
N ARG A 48 4.80 10.80 -1.64
CA ARG A 48 6.05 10.70 -2.41
C ARG A 48 6.60 9.27 -2.34
N ASN A 49 6.68 8.65 -1.17
CA ASN A 49 7.16 7.27 -1.03
C ASN A 49 6.27 6.29 -1.80
N LEU A 50 4.94 6.41 -1.69
CA LEU A 50 4.02 5.56 -2.42
C LEU A 50 4.19 5.69 -3.94
N LYS A 51 4.42 6.91 -4.45
CA LYS A 51 4.73 7.15 -5.87
C LYS A 51 6.05 6.51 -6.28
N ASN A 52 7.11 6.67 -5.47
CA ASN A 52 8.42 6.11 -5.75
C ASN A 52 8.40 4.57 -5.80
N HIS A 53 7.50 3.92 -5.05
CA HIS A 53 7.31 2.48 -5.07
C HIS A 53 6.23 2.01 -6.07
N GLY A 54 5.72 2.89 -6.94
CA GLY A 54 4.75 2.53 -7.97
C GLY A 54 3.33 2.21 -7.46
N LEU A 55 3.05 2.47 -6.17
CA LEU A 55 1.76 2.16 -5.54
C LEU A 55 0.69 3.23 -5.78
N VAL A 56 1.10 4.43 -6.23
CA VAL A 56 0.19 5.51 -6.61
C VAL A 56 0.61 6.04 -8.00
N PRO A 57 -0.33 6.20 -8.93
CA PRO A 57 -0.04 6.79 -10.24
C PRO A 57 0.63 8.15 -10.09
N GLN A 58 1.80 8.30 -10.70
CA GLN A 58 2.43 9.60 -10.83
C GLN A 58 1.62 10.37 -11.88
N GLY A 59 0.83 11.35 -11.44
CA GLY A 59 -0.02 12.15 -12.34
C GLY A 59 0.76 12.60 -13.58
N ILE A 60 0.10 12.53 -14.73
CA ILE A 60 0.63 12.69 -16.09
C ILE A 60 1.50 13.95 -16.20
N CYS A 61 2.78 13.83 -15.92
CA CYS A 61 3.78 14.87 -16.13
C CYS A 61 4.96 14.24 -16.83
N LYS A 62 4.88 14.33 -18.17
CA LYS A 62 5.97 14.24 -19.16
C LYS A 62 6.95 13.08 -18.95
N LYS A 63 6.65 12.00 -19.66
CA LYS A 63 7.55 10.97 -20.22
C LYS A 63 9.05 11.32 -20.09
N GLY A 64 9.64 10.99 -18.95
CA GLY A 64 11.08 10.81 -18.83
C GLY A 64 11.38 9.44 -19.39
N LYS A 65 11.89 9.38 -20.63
CA LYS A 65 12.67 8.23 -21.10
C LYS A 65 13.81 8.06 -20.10
N ASN A 66 13.73 7.06 -19.23
CA ASN A 66 14.84 6.17 -18.92
C ASN A 66 14.29 4.92 -18.23
N SER A 67 14.37 3.86 -19.01
CA SER A 67 14.38 2.46 -18.58
C SER A 67 15.21 2.31 -17.31
N ASN A 68 14.69 1.59 -16.32
CA ASN A 68 15.28 0.34 -15.81
C ASN A 68 14.47 -0.12 -14.59
N ASN A 69 13.64 -1.14 -14.84
CA ASN A 69 13.22 -2.17 -13.90
C ASN A 69 12.82 -1.71 -12.49
N ASN A 70 11.73 -0.96 -12.36
CA ASN A 70 10.93 -1.06 -11.15
C ASN A 70 10.01 -2.28 -11.30
N LEU A 71 10.60 -3.47 -11.16
CA LEU A 71 9.85 -4.68 -10.88
C LEU A 71 9.31 -4.51 -9.45
N THR A 72 8.13 -3.90 -9.33
CA THR A 72 7.33 -4.09 -8.13
C THR A 72 7.23 -5.59 -7.89
N ARG A 73 7.40 -6.06 -6.65
CA ARG A 73 7.28 -7.47 -6.26
C ARG A 73 5.97 -8.14 -6.73
N VAL A 74 4.98 -7.33 -7.13
CA VAL A 74 3.65 -7.74 -7.60
C VAL A 74 3.59 -7.90 -9.13
N SER A 75 4.54 -7.35 -9.89
CA SER A 75 4.52 -7.28 -11.35
C SER A 75 5.68 -8.04 -12.01
N ALA A 76 6.39 -8.89 -11.28
CA ALA A 76 7.04 -10.02 -11.92
C ALA A 76 5.91 -10.83 -12.56
N GLU A 77 5.88 -10.89 -13.89
CA GLU A 77 5.13 -11.90 -14.62
C GLU A 77 5.32 -13.21 -13.84
N LEU A 78 4.23 -13.66 -13.22
CA LEU A 78 4.17 -15.00 -12.67
C LEU A 78 4.32 -15.85 -13.90
N ASP A 79 5.53 -16.40 -14.09
CA ASP A 79 5.77 -17.47 -15.05
C ASP A 79 4.61 -18.43 -14.91
N ASP A 80 3.86 -18.55 -16.00
CA ASP A 80 2.55 -19.18 -16.07
C ASP A 80 2.75 -20.71 -16.07
N GLU A 81 3.50 -21.23 -15.09
CA GLU A 81 3.43 -22.63 -14.72
C GLU A 81 2.07 -22.81 -14.04
N LEU A 82 1.10 -23.17 -14.89
CA LEU A 82 -0.25 -23.58 -14.55
C LEU A 82 -0.18 -24.78 -13.58
N ILE A 83 -0.01 -24.50 -12.29
CA ILE A 83 -0.10 -25.53 -11.26
C ILE A 83 -1.54 -26.04 -11.26
N VAL A 84 -1.70 -27.35 -11.42
CA VAL A 84 -2.99 -28.04 -11.34
C VAL A 84 -3.59 -27.77 -9.95
N GLU A 85 -4.88 -27.46 -9.88
CA GLU A 85 -5.52 -27.00 -8.63
C GLU A 85 -5.35 -27.99 -7.46
N GLU A 86 -5.25 -29.28 -7.75
CA GLU A 86 -5.00 -30.36 -6.77
C GLU A 86 -3.60 -30.24 -6.12
N ASP A 87 -2.57 -29.92 -6.90
CA ASP A 87 -1.20 -29.72 -6.41
C ASP A 87 -1.11 -28.47 -5.53
N ALA A 88 -1.87 -27.42 -5.86
CA ALA A 88 -1.91 -26.20 -5.07
C ALA A 88 -2.48 -26.45 -3.66
N VAL A 89 -3.55 -27.25 -3.55
CA VAL A 89 -4.16 -27.60 -2.26
C VAL A 89 -3.22 -28.46 -1.42
N SER A 90 -2.50 -29.39 -2.05
CA SER A 90 -1.48 -30.21 -1.39
C SER A 90 -0.33 -29.37 -0.83
N LEU A 91 0.22 -28.45 -1.64
CA LEU A 91 1.26 -27.51 -1.21
C LEU A 91 0.81 -26.59 -0.06
N ILE A 92 -0.42 -26.08 -0.12
CA ILE A 92 -0.99 -25.25 0.95
C ILE A 92 -1.13 -26.06 2.25
N SER A 93 -1.54 -27.32 2.15
CA SER A 93 -1.70 -28.22 3.31
C SER A 93 -0.35 -28.59 3.91
N HIS A 94 0.63 -28.92 3.07
CA HIS A 94 2.01 -29.18 3.46
C HIS A 94 2.61 -27.99 4.23
N GLN A 95 2.33 -26.76 3.78
CA GLN A 95 2.81 -25.54 4.42
C GLN A 95 2.19 -25.27 5.81
N LYS A 96 1.00 -25.80 6.11
CA LYS A 96 0.32 -25.60 7.40
C LYS A 96 0.82 -26.53 8.50
N HIS A 97 1.37 -27.69 8.13
CA HIS A 97 1.55 -28.80 9.06
C HIS A 97 3.01 -29.26 9.20
N ASN A 98 3.93 -28.75 8.39
CA ASN A 98 5.34 -29.11 8.44
C ASN A 98 6.25 -27.94 8.84
N ASP A 99 7.33 -28.26 9.54
CA ASP A 99 8.41 -27.31 9.82
C ASP A 99 9.26 -27.11 8.57
N LEU A 100 9.06 -25.98 7.90
CA LEU A 100 9.73 -25.63 6.64
C LEU A 100 10.80 -24.57 6.87
N SER A 101 11.89 -24.65 6.11
CA SER A 101 12.86 -23.56 6.06
C SER A 101 12.27 -22.36 5.32
N TRP A 102 12.79 -21.15 5.59
CA TRP A 102 12.29 -19.94 4.93
C TRP A 102 12.35 -20.01 3.39
N PRO A 103 13.41 -20.54 2.75
CA PRO A 103 13.42 -20.79 1.31
C PRO A 103 12.27 -21.67 0.81
N ASP A 104 11.91 -22.73 1.55
CA ASP A 104 10.84 -23.65 1.17
C ASP A 104 9.46 -22.98 1.28
N VAL A 105 9.28 -22.17 2.32
CA VAL A 105 8.08 -21.34 2.51
C VAL A 105 7.91 -20.36 1.35
N GLU A 106 8.99 -19.69 0.95
CA GLU A 106 8.98 -18.73 -0.16
C GLU A 106 8.68 -19.42 -1.49
N SER A 107 9.30 -20.58 -1.76
CA SER A 107 9.04 -21.40 -2.95
C SER A 107 7.57 -21.84 -3.03
N ALA A 108 7.05 -22.44 -1.96
CA ALA A 108 5.65 -22.88 -1.89
C ALA A 108 4.66 -21.72 -2.03
N TRP A 109 4.99 -20.55 -1.48
CA TRP A 109 4.19 -19.32 -1.67
C TRP A 109 4.19 -18.82 -3.09
N ARG A 110 5.35 -18.83 -3.75
CA ARG A 110 5.47 -18.40 -5.14
C ARG A 110 4.66 -19.31 -6.06
N GLN A 111 4.76 -20.62 -5.86
CA GLN A 111 3.99 -21.63 -6.59
C GLN A 111 2.48 -21.41 -6.41
N THR A 112 2.00 -21.33 -5.17
CA THR A 112 0.56 -21.22 -4.90
C THR A 112 -0.03 -19.81 -5.05
N ALA A 113 0.78 -18.82 -5.48
CA ALA A 113 0.37 -17.41 -5.60
C ALA A 113 -0.76 -17.21 -6.60
N VAL A 114 -0.68 -17.82 -7.77
CA VAL A 114 -1.68 -17.71 -8.85
C VAL A 114 -3.02 -18.28 -8.38
N TYR A 115 -3.00 -19.47 -7.78
CA TYR A 115 -4.19 -20.12 -7.23
C TYR A 115 -4.87 -19.25 -6.16
N ARG A 116 -4.10 -18.72 -5.20
CA ARG A 116 -4.63 -17.84 -4.15
C ARG A 116 -5.18 -16.53 -4.71
N LEU A 117 -4.53 -15.95 -5.71
CA LEU A 117 -5.01 -14.73 -6.38
C LEU A 117 -6.33 -14.98 -7.13
N LYS A 118 -6.46 -16.11 -7.81
CA LYS A 118 -7.70 -16.54 -8.47
C LYS A 118 -8.82 -16.73 -7.46
N ALA A 119 -8.54 -17.39 -6.32
CA ALA A 119 -9.49 -17.56 -5.24
C ALA A 119 -9.98 -16.21 -4.68
N LEU A 120 -9.07 -15.24 -4.46
CA LEU A 120 -9.42 -13.90 -3.99
C LEU A 120 -10.29 -13.13 -4.99
N LYS A 121 -10.00 -13.24 -6.30
CA LYS A 121 -10.83 -12.63 -7.35
C LYS A 121 -12.23 -13.24 -7.38
N ASN A 122 -12.34 -14.54 -7.22
CA ASN A 122 -13.61 -15.26 -7.24
C ASN A 122 -14.44 -15.03 -5.97
N ALA A 123 -13.79 -14.78 -4.83
CA ALA A 123 -14.45 -14.62 -3.54
C ALA A 123 -15.26 -13.32 -3.38
N ASN A 124 -15.28 -12.40 -4.37
CA ASN A 124 -16.01 -11.12 -4.34
C ASN A 124 -16.00 -10.47 -2.94
N PHE A 125 -14.81 -10.21 -2.40
CA PHE A 125 -14.66 -9.65 -1.05
C PHE A 125 -15.43 -8.33 -0.90
N SER A 126 -16.47 -8.32 -0.07
CA SER A 126 -17.14 -7.09 0.35
C SER A 126 -16.51 -6.56 1.64
N TYR A 127 -16.07 -5.30 1.63
CA TYR A 127 -15.49 -4.63 2.80
C TYR A 127 -16.43 -4.58 4.02
N THR A 128 -17.74 -4.77 3.81
CA THR A 128 -18.75 -4.75 4.87
C THR A 128 -18.67 -5.92 5.84
N GLU A 129 -18.03 -7.04 5.46
CA GLU A 129 -17.95 -8.26 6.30
C GLU A 129 -16.84 -8.20 7.36
N ILE A 130 -15.93 -7.23 7.27
CA ILE A 130 -14.78 -7.10 8.18
C ILE A 130 -15.18 -6.41 9.52
N GLN A 131 -16.38 -5.80 9.59
CA GLN A 131 -16.82 -5.02 10.76
C GLN A 131 -17.61 -5.81 11.81
N THR A 132 -17.82 -7.11 11.62
CA THR A 132 -18.71 -7.91 12.50
C THR A 132 -18.01 -9.04 13.27
N THR A 133 -16.70 -8.94 13.52
CA THR A 133 -16.00 -9.82 14.47
C THR A 133 -15.32 -9.03 15.56
#